data_AF-A0A8J9X4W1-F1
#
_entry.id   AF-A0A8J9X4W1-F1
#
_cell.length_a   1.000
_cell.length_b   1.000
_cell.length_c   1.000
_cell.angle_alpha   90.00
_cell.angle_beta   90.00
_cell.angle_gamma   90.00
#
_symmetry.space_group_name_H-M   'P 1'
#
loop_
_entity.id
_entity.type
_entity.pdbx_description
1 polymer ?
#
loop_
_entity_poly.entity_id
_entity_poly.type
_entity_poly.pdbx_seq_one_letter_code
_entity_poly.pdbx_strand_id
1 'polypeptide(L)'
;MTDNTLDRSRVAGSLYGLLVGDALAMPAHWFYSPEKLRADYGDISGMVAPRPTHAESMVQGMSYTGTWDILHDKARYYTGHQSNTGEGLSQAEKDARRDDHGNYVGHTPDDRVHYHATLKAGQNTANGCLTRLAMRYLAEANEDGDGYDPDEHLRRLQDYMLAPPEPDNDQQLINHNDVYLDVYLRGFFTNASQGKSLRDCALTQRDSWSIGSLDGVVLA
;
A
#
# COMPACT_ATOMS: atom_id res chain seq x y z
N MET A 1 23.74 -32.58 20.88
CA MET A 1 22.38 -32.34 20.37
C MET A 1 21.93 -31.03 20.97
N THR A 2 22.06 -29.92 20.23
CA THR A 2 21.58 -28.61 20.67
C THR A 2 20.07 -28.60 20.50
N ASP A 3 19.38 -28.42 21.61
CA ASP A 3 17.95 -28.20 21.70
C ASP A 3 17.58 -26.96 20.87
N ASN A 4 17.20 -27.20 19.62
CA ASN A 4 16.79 -26.15 18.68
C ASN A 4 15.27 -25.96 18.80
N THR A 5 14.78 -25.79 20.02
CA THR A 5 13.38 -25.42 20.24
C THR A 5 13.19 -24.00 19.73
N LEU A 6 12.52 -23.90 18.58
CA LEU A 6 11.99 -22.65 18.08
C LEU A 6 11.21 -21.95 19.21
N ASP A 7 11.71 -20.81 19.67
CA ASP A 7 11.04 -20.02 20.71
C ASP A 7 9.74 -19.46 20.12
N ARG A 8 8.62 -20.10 20.47
CA ARG A 8 7.28 -19.71 20.01
C ARG A 8 6.96 -18.25 20.36
N SER A 9 7.47 -17.74 21.48
CA SER A 9 7.26 -16.35 21.88
C SER A 9 8.01 -15.39 20.96
N ARG A 10 9.21 -15.75 20.50
CA ARG A 10 9.94 -14.95 19.49
C ARG A 10 9.24 -14.96 18.15
N VAL A 11 8.75 -16.12 17.69
CA VAL A 11 8.02 -16.21 16.41
C VAL A 11 6.74 -15.37 16.48
N ALA A 12 5.92 -15.56 17.52
CA ALA A 12 4.70 -14.78 17.71
C ALA A 12 5.01 -13.28 17.81
N GLY A 13 6.01 -12.89 18.62
CA GLY A 13 6.44 -11.52 18.77
C GLY A 13 6.89 -10.87 17.46
N SER A 14 7.60 -11.59 16.60
CA SER A 14 8.00 -11.09 15.27
C SER A 14 6.81 -10.86 14.34
N LEU A 15 5.86 -11.80 14.29
CA LEU A 15 4.68 -11.69 13.43
C LEU A 15 3.74 -10.58 13.90
N TYR A 16 3.49 -10.48 15.22
CA TYR A 16 2.74 -9.36 15.79
C TYR A 16 3.47 -8.04 15.61
N GLY A 17 4.78 -8.01 15.85
CA GLY A 17 5.61 -6.82 15.71
C GLY A 17 5.60 -6.27 14.29
N LEU A 18 5.57 -7.13 13.27
CA LEU A 18 5.43 -6.72 11.87
C LEU A 18 4.11 -5.97 11.63
N LEU A 19 2.98 -6.54 12.07
CA LEU A 19 1.67 -5.92 11.85
C LEU A 19 1.43 -4.68 12.71
N VAL A 20 1.88 -4.70 13.97
CA VAL A 20 1.82 -3.55 14.88
C VAL A 20 2.73 -2.43 14.36
N GLY A 21 3.93 -2.76 13.90
CA GLY A 21 4.87 -1.79 13.34
C GLY A 21 4.33 -1.11 12.08
N ASP A 22 3.74 -1.87 11.16
CA ASP A 22 3.09 -1.34 9.96
C ASP A 22 1.96 -0.35 10.31
N ALA A 23 1.03 -0.74 11.19
CA ALA A 23 -0.07 0.14 11.60
C ALA A 23 0.40 1.38 12.37
N LEU A 24 1.46 1.27 13.19
CA LEU A 24 2.03 2.38 13.94
C LEU A 24 2.76 3.38 13.03
N ALA A 25 3.45 2.89 11.99
CA ALA A 25 4.24 3.70 11.07
C ALA A 25 3.40 4.33 9.94
N MET A 26 2.28 3.72 9.58
CA MET A 26 1.34 4.17 8.54
C MET A 26 1.07 5.69 8.50
N PRO A 27 0.73 6.38 9.61
CA PRO A 27 0.48 7.84 9.58
C PRO A 27 1.72 8.67 9.27
N ALA A 28 2.92 8.12 9.48
CA ALA A 28 4.21 8.78 9.21
C ALA A 28 4.79 8.46 7.83
N HIS A 29 4.12 7.62 7.04
CA HIS A 29 4.61 7.19 5.74
C HIS A 29 4.69 8.38 4.76
N TRP A 30 5.82 8.48 4.04
CA TRP A 30 6.15 9.52 3.05
C TRP A 30 6.41 10.94 3.59
N PHE A 31 6.66 11.08 4.89
CA PHE A 31 7.35 12.28 5.38
C PHE A 31 8.85 12.19 5.08
N TYR A 32 9.37 13.16 4.31
CA TYR A 32 10.81 13.28 4.06
C TYR A 32 11.51 14.15 5.11
N SER A 33 10.73 14.89 5.91
CA SER A 33 11.24 15.74 6.98
C SER A 33 10.68 15.33 8.34
N PRO A 34 11.52 15.00 9.33
CA PRO A 34 11.09 14.78 10.71
C PRO A 34 10.42 16.01 11.34
N GLU A 35 10.75 17.22 10.87
CA GLU A 35 10.11 18.45 11.35
C GLU A 35 8.65 18.51 10.89
N LYS A 36 8.38 18.21 9.62
CA LYS A 36 7.01 18.16 9.06
C LYS A 36 6.18 17.06 9.73
N LEU A 37 6.78 15.88 9.93
CA LEU A 37 6.13 14.79 10.67
C LEU A 37 5.70 15.23 12.07
N ARG A 38 6.61 15.89 12.81
CA ARG A 38 6.31 16.40 14.16
C ARG A 38 5.30 17.55 14.15
N ALA A 39 5.29 18.38 13.12
CA ALA A 39 4.29 19.44 12.98
C ALA A 39 2.88 18.84 12.82
N ASP A 40 2.76 17.75 12.05
CA ASP A 40 1.48 17.11 11.80
C ASP A 40 1.04 16.18 12.94
N TYR A 41 1.93 15.39 13.52
CA TYR A 41 1.54 14.34 14.48
C TYR A 41 2.17 14.47 15.86
N GLY A 42 3.14 15.36 16.04
CA GLY A 42 3.97 15.38 17.25
C GLY A 42 4.79 14.09 17.37
N ASP A 43 4.90 13.58 18.59
CA ASP A 43 5.49 12.27 18.85
C ASP A 43 4.41 11.19 18.75
N ILE A 44 4.55 10.28 17.77
CA ILE A 44 3.64 9.14 17.61
C ILE A 44 3.98 8.08 18.66
N SER A 45 3.19 8.02 19.73
CA SER A 45 3.35 7.07 20.83
C SER A 45 2.23 6.02 20.90
N GLY A 46 1.39 5.94 19.87
CA GLY A 46 0.26 5.02 19.80
C GLY A 46 -0.36 4.99 18.41
N MET A 47 -1.35 4.10 18.22
CA MET A 47 -2.07 3.98 16.96
C MET A 47 -2.90 5.24 16.70
N VAL A 48 -2.60 5.94 15.61
CA VAL A 48 -3.34 7.13 15.19
C VAL A 48 -3.80 6.96 13.75
N ALA A 49 -4.94 7.55 13.42
CA ALA A 49 -5.42 7.62 12.05
C ALA A 49 -4.54 8.62 11.27
N PRO A 50 -4.35 8.43 9.96
CA PRO A 50 -3.67 9.42 9.15
C PRO A 50 -4.54 10.68 9.06
N ARG A 51 -3.89 11.83 8.91
CA ARG A 51 -4.55 13.07 8.51
C ARG A 51 -5.19 12.87 7.13
N PRO A 52 -6.28 13.59 6.82
CA PRO A 52 -6.92 13.50 5.50
C PRO A 52 -5.98 13.94 4.37
N THR A 53 -5.02 14.82 4.69
CA THR A 53 -4.08 15.41 3.74
C THR A 53 -2.64 15.17 4.18
N HIS A 54 -1.72 15.21 3.21
CA HIS A 54 -0.28 15.06 3.43
C HIS A 54 0.47 15.96 2.44
N ALA A 55 1.22 16.92 2.97
CA ALA A 55 1.88 17.95 2.16
C ALA A 55 2.81 17.40 1.08
N GLU A 56 3.46 16.26 1.32
CA GLU A 56 4.40 15.64 0.36
C GLU A 56 3.77 14.53 -0.49
N SER A 57 2.43 14.38 -0.46
CA SER A 57 1.76 13.30 -1.17
C SER A 57 1.66 13.51 -2.68
N MET A 58 1.83 12.40 -3.40
CA MET A 58 1.72 12.30 -4.84
C MET A 58 0.62 11.32 -5.29
N VAL A 59 -0.24 10.83 -4.39
CA VAL A 59 -1.29 9.83 -4.69
C VAL A 59 -2.14 10.25 -5.90
N GLN A 60 -2.59 11.51 -5.93
CA GLN A 60 -3.40 12.04 -7.04
C GLN A 60 -2.67 12.01 -8.39
N GLY A 61 -1.35 12.05 -8.39
CA GLY A 61 -0.54 11.91 -9.61
C GLY A 61 -0.34 10.46 -10.07
N MET A 62 -0.68 9.47 -9.25
CA MET A 62 -0.54 8.05 -9.56
C MET A 62 -1.64 7.57 -10.51
N SER A 63 -1.38 6.43 -11.17
CA SER A 63 -2.31 5.84 -12.13
C SER A 63 -2.34 4.32 -12.04
N TYR A 64 -3.49 3.74 -12.37
CA TYR A 64 -3.66 2.32 -12.61
C TYR A 64 -4.51 2.19 -13.87
N THR A 65 -4.06 1.39 -14.82
CA THR A 65 -4.67 1.28 -16.16
C THR A 65 -5.18 -0.13 -16.46
N GLY A 66 -5.18 -1.02 -15.47
CA GLY A 66 -5.80 -2.33 -15.57
C GLY A 66 -7.33 -2.28 -15.61
N THR A 67 -7.94 -3.31 -16.17
CA THR A 67 -9.40 -3.48 -16.25
C THR A 67 -9.98 -4.17 -15.02
N TRP A 68 -9.13 -4.82 -14.22
CA TRP A 68 -9.51 -5.46 -12.96
C TRP A 68 -9.63 -4.40 -11.87
N ASP A 69 -10.79 -4.30 -11.22
CA ASP A 69 -11.06 -3.26 -10.22
C ASP A 69 -10.41 -3.60 -8.86
N ILE A 70 -9.11 -3.27 -8.74
CA ILE A 70 -8.36 -3.43 -7.48
C ILE A 70 -8.41 -2.17 -6.60
N LEU A 71 -8.89 -1.04 -7.13
CA LEU A 71 -8.93 0.24 -6.42
C LEU A 71 -10.32 0.48 -5.79
N HIS A 72 -11.38 -0.11 -6.33
CA HIS A 72 -12.75 0.04 -5.85
C HIS A 72 -13.11 1.52 -5.67
N ASP A 73 -13.71 1.89 -4.54
CA ASP A 73 -14.05 3.28 -4.19
C ASP A 73 -12.83 4.20 -4.01
N LYS A 74 -11.61 3.65 -3.89
CA LYS A 74 -10.37 4.45 -3.77
C LYS A 74 -9.87 4.95 -5.12
N ALA A 75 -10.39 4.47 -6.25
CA ALA A 75 -10.03 4.94 -7.58
C ALA A 75 -10.20 6.47 -7.74
N ARG A 76 -11.15 7.07 -7.01
CA ARG A 76 -11.39 8.52 -6.98
C ARG A 76 -10.18 9.36 -6.55
N TYR A 77 -9.21 8.76 -5.87
CA TYR A 77 -7.99 9.43 -5.42
C TYR A 77 -6.87 9.39 -6.47
N TYR A 78 -7.03 8.63 -7.56
CA TYR A 78 -6.03 8.45 -8.62
C TYR A 78 -6.43 9.27 -9.86
N THR A 79 -6.25 10.58 -9.80
CA THR A 79 -6.68 11.49 -10.89
C THR A 79 -5.69 11.57 -12.05
N GLY A 80 -4.49 10.99 -11.88
CA GLY A 80 -3.44 10.90 -12.88
C GLY A 80 -2.82 12.25 -13.26
N HIS A 81 -1.70 12.18 -13.99
CA HIS A 81 -0.93 13.37 -14.39
C HIS A 81 -1.64 14.27 -15.42
N GLN A 82 -2.68 13.78 -16.11
CA GLN A 82 -3.35 14.55 -17.18
C GLN A 82 -4.15 15.75 -16.65
N SER A 83 -4.50 15.76 -15.36
CA SER A 83 -5.13 16.91 -14.69
C SER A 83 -4.13 18.00 -14.28
N ASN A 84 -2.82 17.78 -14.45
CA ASN A 84 -1.75 18.57 -13.85
C ASN A 84 -0.97 19.45 -14.85
N THR A 85 -1.60 20.01 -15.89
CA THR A 85 -0.89 20.91 -16.82
C THR A 85 -0.73 22.34 -16.27
N GLY A 86 -1.53 22.71 -15.25
CA GLY A 86 -1.58 24.07 -14.71
C GLY A 86 -2.01 25.10 -15.77
N GLU A 87 -2.66 24.65 -16.84
CA GLU A 87 -3.15 25.52 -17.90
C GLU A 87 -4.18 26.51 -17.35
N GLY A 88 -4.06 27.78 -17.72
CA GLY A 88 -4.91 28.86 -17.19
C GLY A 88 -4.54 29.38 -15.80
N LEU A 89 -3.60 28.77 -15.07
CA LEU A 89 -3.12 29.27 -13.78
C LEU A 89 -2.00 30.32 -13.94
N SER A 90 -1.99 31.30 -13.04
CA SER A 90 -0.89 32.24 -12.86
C SER A 90 0.39 31.54 -12.37
N GLN A 91 1.53 32.22 -12.46
CA GLN A 91 2.80 31.67 -11.97
C GLN A 91 2.77 31.39 -10.46
N ALA A 92 2.21 32.30 -9.66
CA ALA A 92 2.07 32.12 -8.22
C ALA A 92 1.19 30.90 -7.87
N GLU A 93 0.09 30.70 -8.60
CA GLU A 93 -0.77 29.53 -8.42
C GLU A 93 -0.09 28.22 -8.81
N LYS A 94 0.78 28.25 -9.83
CA LYS A 94 1.59 27.09 -10.21
C LYS A 94 2.62 26.77 -9.14
N ASP A 95 3.29 27.79 -8.61
CA ASP A 95 4.33 27.62 -7.61
C ASP A 95 3.75 27.11 -6.27
N ALA A 96 2.53 27.53 -5.90
CA ALA A 96 1.81 26.98 -4.76
C ALA A 96 1.42 25.49 -4.89
N ARG A 97 1.54 24.92 -6.09
CA ARG A 97 1.21 23.51 -6.41
C ARG A 97 2.46 22.68 -6.71
N ARG A 98 3.64 23.16 -6.33
CA ARG A 98 4.89 22.40 -6.43
C ARG A 98 5.17 21.61 -5.15
N ASP A 99 5.84 20.47 -5.29
CA ASP A 99 6.44 19.76 -4.16
C ASP A 99 7.73 20.45 -3.70
N ASP A 100 8.34 19.95 -2.63
CA ASP A 100 9.60 20.50 -2.10
C ASP A 100 10.80 20.31 -3.02
N HIS A 101 10.66 19.46 -4.06
CA HIS A 101 11.65 19.26 -5.10
C HIS A 101 11.42 20.18 -6.31
N GLY A 102 10.37 21.01 -6.29
CA GLY A 102 10.00 21.94 -7.35
C GLY A 102 9.19 21.31 -8.49
N ASN A 103 8.81 20.03 -8.39
CA ASN A 103 7.95 19.38 -9.38
C ASN A 103 6.52 19.90 -9.23
N TYR A 104 5.85 20.16 -10.35
CA TYR A 104 4.43 20.52 -10.32
C TYR A 104 3.59 19.27 -10.07
N VAL A 105 2.81 19.28 -8.98
CA VAL A 105 1.97 18.13 -8.57
C VAL A 105 0.47 18.41 -8.66
N GLY A 106 0.07 19.61 -9.11
CA GLY A 106 -1.32 19.96 -9.41
C GLY A 106 -2.19 20.36 -8.21
N HIS A 107 -1.78 19.98 -7.01
CA HIS A 107 -2.53 20.21 -5.77
C HIS A 107 -1.72 21.06 -4.79
N THR A 108 -2.42 21.96 -4.07
CA THR A 108 -1.81 22.65 -2.93
C THR A 108 -1.57 21.64 -1.80
N PRO A 109 -0.66 21.90 -0.85
CA PRO A 109 -0.42 20.99 0.28
C PRO A 109 -1.70 20.58 1.02
N ASP A 110 -2.65 21.51 1.17
CA ASP A 110 -3.92 21.27 1.87
C ASP A 110 -4.94 20.46 1.05
N ASP A 111 -4.69 20.25 -0.25
CA ASP A 111 -5.53 19.44 -1.15
C ASP A 111 -4.90 18.08 -1.48
N ARG A 112 -3.67 17.82 -1.02
CA ARG A 112 -2.95 16.57 -1.31
C ARG A 112 -3.45 15.48 -0.38
N VAL A 113 -4.11 14.48 -0.93
CA VAL A 113 -4.69 13.35 -0.19
C VAL A 113 -3.57 12.54 0.46
N HIS A 114 -3.69 12.20 1.73
CA HIS A 114 -2.71 11.34 2.39
C HIS A 114 -2.66 9.96 1.75
N TYR A 115 -1.47 9.36 1.65
CA TYR A 115 -1.24 7.99 1.18
C TYR A 115 -2.22 6.97 1.76
N HIS A 116 -2.61 7.14 3.02
CA HIS A 116 -3.41 6.18 3.75
C HIS A 116 -4.77 6.76 4.18
N ALA A 117 -5.27 7.81 3.49
CA ALA A 117 -6.38 8.65 3.95
C ALA A 117 -7.68 7.91 4.34
N THR A 118 -7.87 6.67 3.91
CA THR A 118 -9.02 5.83 4.23
C THR A 118 -8.80 4.93 5.45
N LEU A 119 -7.57 4.71 5.90
CA LEU A 119 -7.26 3.84 7.02
C LEU A 119 -7.67 4.48 8.36
N LYS A 120 -8.15 3.64 9.27
CA LYS A 120 -8.41 4.00 10.67
C LYS A 120 -7.16 3.75 11.52
N ALA A 121 -7.13 4.34 12.72
CA ALA A 121 -6.10 4.05 13.71
C ALA A 121 -6.01 2.52 13.96
N GLY A 122 -4.80 1.95 13.80
CA GLY A 122 -4.55 0.53 14.02
C GLY A 122 -4.83 -0.39 12.84
N GLN A 123 -5.36 0.13 11.72
CA GLN A 123 -5.44 -0.64 10.48
C GLN A 123 -4.08 -0.76 9.80
N ASN A 124 -3.86 -1.90 9.15
CA ASN A 124 -2.66 -2.16 8.38
C ASN A 124 -2.75 -1.50 6.99
N THR A 125 -1.58 -1.16 6.43
CA THR A 125 -1.47 -0.78 5.02
C THR A 125 -1.87 -1.95 4.11
N ALA A 126 -2.01 -1.70 2.81
CA ALA A 126 -2.19 -2.77 1.83
C ALA A 126 -1.09 -3.85 1.99
N ASN A 127 0.16 -3.45 2.17
CA ASN A 127 1.30 -4.35 2.30
C ASN A 127 1.20 -5.25 3.55
N GLY A 128 0.81 -4.67 4.70
CA GLY A 128 0.55 -5.44 5.92
C GLY A 128 -0.61 -6.43 5.74
N CYS A 129 -1.65 -6.02 5.00
CA CYS A 129 -2.78 -6.89 4.67
C CYS A 129 -2.39 -8.07 3.77
N LEU A 130 -1.61 -7.82 2.72
CA LEU A 130 -1.11 -8.86 1.80
C LEU A 130 -0.15 -9.81 2.49
N THR A 131 0.71 -9.30 3.38
CA THR A 131 1.57 -10.12 4.23
C THR A 131 0.74 -11.08 5.09
N ARG A 132 -0.33 -10.57 5.72
CA ARG A 132 -1.22 -11.39 6.54
C ARG A 132 -2.03 -12.39 5.70
N LEU A 133 -2.37 -12.06 4.46
CA LEU A 133 -2.99 -12.99 3.51
C LEU A 133 -2.06 -14.17 3.22
N ALA A 134 -0.79 -13.90 2.92
CA ALA A 134 0.23 -14.94 2.71
C ALA A 134 0.43 -15.81 3.96
N MET A 135 0.49 -15.19 5.14
CA MET A 135 0.60 -15.92 6.42
C MET A 135 -0.58 -16.86 6.65
N ARG A 136 -1.82 -16.41 6.43
CA ARG A 136 -3.03 -17.27 6.56
C ARG A 136 -2.98 -18.42 5.57
N TYR A 137 -2.65 -18.13 4.31
CA TYR A 137 -2.51 -19.15 3.28
C TYR A 137 -1.48 -20.21 3.68
N LEU A 138 -0.28 -19.81 4.08
CA LEU A 138 0.77 -20.74 4.49
C LEU A 138 0.38 -21.55 5.73
N ALA A 139 -0.35 -20.96 6.68
CA ALA A 139 -0.85 -21.69 7.86
C ALA A 139 -1.86 -22.79 7.48
N GLU A 140 -2.71 -22.54 6.49
CA GLU A 140 -3.67 -23.52 5.97
C GLU A 140 -3.00 -24.57 5.09
N ALA A 141 -2.14 -24.15 4.16
CA ALA A 141 -1.48 -25.03 3.20
C ALA A 141 -0.48 -25.98 3.86
N ASN A 142 0.12 -25.58 4.99
CA ASN A 142 1.16 -26.34 5.66
C ASN A 142 0.69 -27.14 6.88
N GLU A 143 -0.62 -27.44 6.99
CA GLU A 143 -1.17 -28.22 8.11
C GLU A 143 -0.53 -29.63 8.19
N ASP A 144 -0.30 -30.28 7.04
CA ASP A 144 0.22 -31.65 6.94
C ASP A 144 1.65 -31.76 6.34
N GLY A 145 2.36 -30.64 6.14
CA GLY A 145 3.69 -30.64 5.51
C GLY A 145 4.02 -29.32 4.82
N ASP A 146 4.99 -29.32 3.90
CA ASP A 146 5.18 -28.21 2.98
C ASP A 146 4.21 -28.36 1.81
N GLY A 147 3.17 -27.51 1.80
CA GLY A 147 2.09 -27.51 0.82
C GLY A 147 2.02 -26.23 0.01
N TYR A 148 3.10 -25.44 -0.04
CA TYR A 148 3.11 -24.19 -0.82
C TYR A 148 2.82 -24.46 -2.31
N ASP A 149 1.69 -23.95 -2.76
CA ASP A 149 1.28 -23.85 -4.15
C ASP A 149 1.22 -22.37 -4.56
N PRO A 150 2.22 -21.90 -5.34
CA PRO A 150 2.21 -20.53 -5.85
C PRO A 150 0.96 -20.17 -6.67
N ASP A 151 0.35 -21.10 -7.40
CA ASP A 151 -0.85 -20.79 -8.19
C ASP A 151 -2.07 -20.60 -7.29
N GLU A 152 -2.19 -21.37 -6.20
CA GLU A 152 -3.21 -21.12 -5.18
C GLU A 152 -2.99 -19.79 -4.46
N HIS A 153 -1.74 -19.50 -4.07
CA HIS A 153 -1.42 -18.22 -3.42
C HIS A 153 -1.81 -17.02 -4.30
N LEU A 154 -1.45 -17.05 -5.58
CA LEU A 154 -1.79 -16.02 -6.56
C LEU A 154 -3.30 -15.87 -6.78
N ARG A 155 -4.05 -16.99 -6.80
CA ARG A 155 -5.52 -16.93 -6.84
C ARG A 155 -6.10 -16.27 -5.59
N ARG A 156 -5.58 -16.57 -4.40
CA ARG A 156 -6.02 -15.93 -3.15
C ARG A 156 -5.69 -14.43 -3.12
N LEU A 157 -4.54 -14.02 -3.65
CA LEU A 157 -4.23 -12.59 -3.85
C LEU A 157 -5.26 -11.95 -4.78
N GLN A 158 -5.51 -12.56 -5.94
CA GLN A 158 -6.51 -12.07 -6.89
C GLN A 158 -7.87 -11.92 -6.21
N ASP A 159 -8.35 -12.96 -5.53
CA ASP A 159 -9.66 -12.95 -4.87
C ASP A 159 -9.74 -11.86 -3.81
N TYR A 160 -8.68 -11.67 -3.00
CA TYR A 160 -8.62 -10.62 -1.98
C TYR A 160 -8.65 -9.20 -2.58
N MET A 161 -7.89 -8.95 -3.64
CA MET A 161 -7.81 -7.63 -4.27
C MET A 161 -9.08 -7.28 -5.06
N LEU A 162 -9.77 -8.28 -5.62
CA LEU A 162 -11.01 -8.09 -6.39
C LEU A 162 -12.28 -8.17 -5.54
N ALA A 163 -12.20 -8.66 -4.31
CA ALA A 163 -13.34 -8.68 -3.41
C ALA A 163 -13.77 -7.23 -3.10
N PRO A 164 -15.06 -6.88 -3.21
CA PRO A 164 -15.51 -5.53 -2.90
C PRO A 164 -15.24 -5.22 -1.41
N PRO A 165 -14.78 -4.00 -1.08
CA PRO A 165 -14.56 -3.62 0.32
C PRO A 165 -15.89 -3.60 1.08
N GLU A 166 -15.90 -4.18 2.26
CA GLU A 166 -17.08 -4.19 3.12
C GLU A 166 -17.15 -2.95 4.03
N PRO A 167 -18.37 -2.42 4.30
CA PRO A 167 -18.59 -1.51 5.41
C PRO A 167 -18.10 -2.13 6.72
N ASP A 168 -17.50 -1.33 7.61
CA ASP A 168 -17.04 -1.78 8.94
C ASP A 168 -16.02 -2.95 8.94
N ASN A 169 -15.22 -3.05 7.88
CA ASN A 169 -14.14 -4.03 7.75
C ASN A 169 -12.86 -3.60 8.49
N ASP A 170 -12.96 -3.40 9.81
CA ASP A 170 -11.83 -3.01 10.65
C ASP A 170 -10.70 -4.05 10.61
N GLN A 171 -11.07 -5.32 10.46
CA GLN A 171 -10.12 -6.43 10.42
C GLN A 171 -9.44 -6.61 9.05
N GLN A 172 -9.93 -6.02 7.97
CA GLN A 172 -9.34 -6.10 6.62
C GLN A 172 -9.19 -7.54 6.09
N LEU A 173 -10.11 -8.45 6.42
CA LEU A 173 -10.00 -9.89 6.07
C LEU A 173 -10.43 -10.21 4.64
N ILE A 174 -11.38 -9.45 4.10
CA ILE A 174 -11.93 -9.65 2.75
C ILE A 174 -11.20 -8.79 1.72
N ASN A 175 -10.94 -7.52 2.06
CA ASN A 175 -10.10 -6.62 1.29
C ASN A 175 -9.40 -5.63 2.26
N HIS A 176 -8.34 -4.97 1.80
CA HIS A 176 -7.74 -3.83 2.48
C HIS A 176 -8.63 -2.59 2.30
N ASN A 177 -8.43 -1.59 3.15
CA ASN A 177 -9.11 -0.31 3.01
C ASN A 177 -8.18 0.80 2.47
N ASP A 178 -6.89 0.50 2.29
CA ASP A 178 -5.85 1.50 1.98
C ASP A 178 -6.06 2.22 0.63
N VAL A 179 -5.78 3.54 0.58
CA VAL A 179 -5.76 4.31 -0.66
C VAL A 179 -4.51 3.98 -1.47
N TYR A 180 -3.36 3.84 -0.81
CA TYR A 180 -2.09 3.68 -1.48
C TYR A 180 -1.85 2.21 -1.86
N LEU A 181 -1.69 1.99 -3.17
CA LEU A 181 -1.17 0.75 -3.72
C LEU A 181 0.18 1.00 -4.37
N ASP A 182 1.15 0.17 -3.99
CA ASP A 182 2.49 0.23 -4.54
C ASP A 182 2.48 0.04 -6.05
N VAL A 183 3.48 0.64 -6.71
CA VAL A 183 3.65 0.56 -8.16
C VAL A 183 3.82 -0.89 -8.63
N TYR A 184 4.42 -1.75 -7.81
CA TYR A 184 4.53 -3.18 -8.11
C TYR A 184 3.16 -3.83 -8.25
N LEU A 185 2.27 -3.67 -7.26
CA LEU A 185 0.94 -4.27 -7.26
C LEU A 185 0.07 -3.71 -8.40
N ARG A 186 0.09 -2.39 -8.60
CA ARG A 186 -0.60 -1.75 -9.73
C ARG A 186 -0.11 -2.28 -11.08
N GLY A 187 1.20 -2.47 -11.23
CA GLY A 187 1.80 -3.04 -12.43
C GLY A 187 1.46 -4.51 -12.64
N PHE A 188 1.50 -5.30 -11.58
CA PHE A 188 1.11 -6.71 -11.57
C PHE A 188 -0.30 -6.89 -12.12
N PHE A 189 -1.28 -6.17 -11.57
CA PHE A 189 -2.66 -6.28 -12.02
C PHE A 189 -2.93 -5.59 -13.37
N THR A 190 -2.09 -4.63 -13.77
CA THR A 190 -2.11 -4.09 -15.14
C THR A 190 -1.70 -5.17 -16.15
N ASN A 191 -0.67 -5.97 -15.84
CA ASN A 191 -0.29 -7.13 -16.63
C ASN A 191 -1.36 -8.23 -16.63
N ALA A 192 -1.96 -8.53 -15.48
CA ALA A 192 -3.04 -9.52 -15.37
C ALA A 192 -4.27 -9.12 -16.20
N SER A 193 -4.61 -7.83 -16.19
CA SER A 193 -5.68 -7.24 -17.01
C SER A 193 -5.46 -7.39 -18.52
N GLN A 194 -4.23 -7.67 -18.97
CA GLN A 194 -3.89 -7.93 -20.38
C GLN A 194 -3.94 -9.43 -20.73
N GLY A 195 -4.43 -10.28 -19.83
CA GLY A 195 -4.56 -11.72 -20.05
C GLY A 195 -3.27 -12.51 -19.85
N LYS A 196 -2.24 -11.91 -19.24
CA LYS A 196 -1.06 -12.66 -18.81
C LYS A 196 -1.42 -13.60 -17.66
N SER A 197 -0.73 -14.74 -17.60
CA SER A 197 -0.77 -15.59 -16.41
C SER A 197 -0.32 -14.79 -15.20
N LEU A 198 -0.93 -15.01 -14.03
CA LEU A 198 -0.54 -14.34 -12.78
C LEU A 198 0.95 -14.58 -12.45
N ARG A 199 1.51 -15.72 -12.87
CA ARG A 199 2.95 -16.02 -12.70
C ARG A 199 3.88 -15.09 -13.50
N ASP A 200 3.36 -14.50 -14.58
CA ASP A 200 4.11 -13.68 -15.53
C ASP A 200 3.77 -12.19 -15.42
N CYS A 201 3.14 -11.80 -14.30
CA CYS A 201 2.67 -10.43 -14.09
C CYS A 201 3.65 -9.53 -13.34
N ALA A 202 4.68 -10.08 -12.70
CA ALA A 202 5.67 -9.31 -11.96
C ALA A 202 6.32 -8.22 -12.83
N LEU A 203 6.50 -7.01 -12.27
CA LEU A 203 7.28 -5.96 -12.91
C LEU A 203 8.78 -6.21 -12.75
N THR A 204 9.55 -5.84 -13.77
CA THR A 204 11.02 -5.91 -13.72
C THR A 204 11.58 -4.66 -13.03
N GLN A 205 12.39 -4.82 -11.99
CA GLN A 205 13.00 -3.69 -11.25
C GLN A 205 13.87 -2.79 -12.14
N ARG A 206 14.49 -3.37 -13.16
CA ARG A 206 15.29 -2.63 -14.14
C ARG A 206 14.48 -1.55 -14.86
N ASP A 207 13.20 -1.82 -15.09
CA ASP A 207 12.33 -0.98 -15.92
C ASP A 207 11.32 -0.19 -15.08
N SER A 208 11.27 -0.43 -13.77
CA SER A 208 10.32 0.17 -12.85
C SER A 208 10.99 0.50 -11.52
N TRP A 209 11.10 1.79 -11.26
CA TRP A 209 11.62 2.31 -9.99
C TRP A 209 10.61 2.02 -8.86
N SER A 210 11.12 1.91 -7.64
CA SER A 210 10.30 1.76 -6.42
C SER A 210 9.43 0.50 -6.34
N ILE A 211 9.81 -0.60 -7.01
CA ILE A 211 9.14 -1.91 -6.86
C ILE A 211 9.69 -2.78 -5.71
N GLY A 212 10.57 -2.24 -4.86
CA GLY A 212 11.20 -2.95 -3.74
C GLY A 212 10.33 -3.06 -2.48
N SER A 213 9.01 -2.99 -2.60
CA SER A 213 8.09 -3.09 -1.47
C SER A 213 7.83 -4.54 -1.06
N LEU A 214 7.17 -4.72 0.09
CA LEU A 214 6.81 -6.03 0.66
C LEU A 214 5.95 -6.87 -0.30
N ASP A 215 5.21 -6.24 -1.22
CA ASP A 215 4.32 -6.91 -2.17
C ASP A 215 5.06 -7.84 -3.15
N GLY A 216 6.31 -7.50 -3.49
CA GLY A 216 7.17 -8.35 -4.31
C GLY A 216 7.61 -9.64 -3.61
N VAL A 217 7.68 -9.61 -2.27
CA VAL A 217 8.05 -10.77 -1.44
C VAL A 217 6.89 -11.75 -1.29
N VAL A 218 5.65 -11.27 -1.43
CA VAL A 218 4.44 -12.09 -1.35
C VAL A 218 4.24 -12.94 -2.62
N LEU A 219 4.88 -12.61 -3.75
CA LEU A 219 4.59 -13.21 -5.06
C LEU A 219 5.74 -14.03 -5.69
N ALA A 220 6.74 -14.43 -4.89
CA ALA A 220 7.92 -15.16 -5.38
C ALA A 220 7.76 -16.69 -5.40
#